data_AF-A0A0Q0EIU4-F1
#
_entry.id   AF-A0A0Q0EIU4-F1
#
_cell.length_a   1.000
_cell.length_b   1.000
_cell.length_c   1.000
_cell.angle_alpha   90.00
_cell.angle_beta   90.00
_cell.angle_gamma   90.00
#
_symmetry.space_group_name_H-M   'P 1'
#
loop_
_entity.id
_entity.type
_entity.pdbx_description
1 polymer ?
#
loop_
_entity_poly.entity_id
_entity_poly.type
_entity_poly.pdbx_seq_one_letter_code
_entity_poly.pdbx_strand_id
1 'polypeptide(L)'
;MRDEIDTVQRLPALLAERVLGQDHALHEIGKRIKISRARMEDPNKPIGVFLLLGPSGVGKTETALALADTLYGGERNVITINMSEYQEAHTVSSLKGSPPGYVGYGEGGVLTEAVRRKPYSVVLLDEVEKAHPDVLELFFQVFDKGVLDDGEGREINFRNTVIILTSNVGTEHIMQTCLGVSELPAPAQIVEDLRDQLNNVFKPAFLGRLSIVPYYPVQDAVLERIVGLKLVWCFT
;
A
#
# COMPACT_ATOMS: atom_id res chain seq x y z
N MET A 1 -21.56 -1.68 -12.68
CA MET A 1 -20.81 -2.68 -13.48
C MET A 1 -20.14 -2.07 -14.72
N ARG A 2 -20.83 -1.29 -15.58
CA ARG A 2 -20.17 -0.58 -16.70
C ARG A 2 -19.23 0.54 -16.23
N ASP A 3 -19.70 1.38 -15.30
CA ASP A 3 -18.87 2.47 -14.74
C ASP A 3 -17.64 1.94 -14.02
N GLU A 4 -17.77 0.86 -13.24
CA GLU A 4 -16.65 0.28 -12.50
C GLU A 4 -15.55 -0.29 -13.42
N ILE A 5 -15.93 -0.89 -14.55
CA ILE A 5 -14.98 -1.38 -15.55
C ILE A 5 -14.27 -0.20 -16.25
N ASP A 6 -14.99 0.87 -16.58
CA ASP A 6 -14.41 2.07 -17.18
C ASP A 6 -13.44 2.75 -16.20
N THR A 7 -13.83 2.90 -14.93
CA THR A 7 -12.98 3.42 -13.87
C THR A 7 -11.68 2.62 -13.75
N VAL A 8 -11.75 1.29 -13.72
CA VAL A 8 -10.54 0.44 -13.63
C VAL A 8 -9.68 0.54 -14.89
N GLN A 9 -10.28 0.69 -16.08
CA GLN A 9 -9.53 0.89 -17.32
C GLN A 9 -8.79 2.24 -17.35
N ARG A 10 -9.40 3.28 -16.79
CA ARG A 10 -8.85 4.63 -16.72
C ARG A 10 -8.04 4.91 -15.46
N LEU A 11 -7.93 3.93 -14.57
CA LEU A 11 -7.36 4.09 -13.24
C LEU A 11 -5.97 4.75 -13.25
N PRO A 12 -4.99 4.34 -14.08
CA PRO A 12 -3.69 5.02 -14.11
C PRO A 12 -3.79 6.52 -14.42
N ALA A 13 -4.66 6.91 -15.37
CA ALA A 13 -4.86 8.31 -15.74
C ALA A 13 -5.54 9.11 -14.62
N LEU A 14 -6.56 8.53 -13.98
CA LEU A 14 -7.25 9.15 -12.84
C LEU A 14 -6.30 9.37 -11.65
N LEU A 15 -5.44 8.39 -11.36
CA LEU A 15 -4.44 8.53 -10.30
C LEU A 15 -3.38 9.59 -10.66
N ALA A 16 -3.00 9.70 -11.93
CA ALA A 16 -2.00 10.66 -12.43
C ALA A 16 -2.46 12.11 -12.37
N GLU A 17 -3.75 12.37 -12.13
CA GLU A 17 -4.25 13.73 -11.85
C GLU A 17 -3.74 14.26 -10.50
N ARG A 18 -3.42 13.35 -9.57
CA ARG A 18 -2.97 13.67 -8.20
C ARG A 18 -1.52 13.26 -7.93
N VAL A 19 -1.12 12.08 -8.40
CA VAL A 19 0.22 11.51 -8.18
C VAL A 19 1.09 11.77 -9.39
N LEU A 20 1.87 12.86 -9.33
CA LEU A 20 2.66 13.30 -10.48
C LEU A 20 4.05 12.64 -10.52
N GLY A 21 4.53 12.33 -11.73
CA GLY A 21 5.90 11.85 -11.98
C GLY A 21 6.12 10.37 -11.65
N GLN A 22 5.05 9.61 -11.44
CA GLN A 22 5.10 8.18 -11.07
C GLN A 22 4.30 7.30 -12.04
N ASP A 23 4.25 7.68 -13.32
CA ASP A 23 3.39 7.03 -14.32
C ASP A 23 3.62 5.51 -14.42
N HIS A 24 4.87 5.06 -14.28
CA HIS A 24 5.23 3.64 -14.26
C HIS A 24 4.59 2.90 -13.08
N ALA A 25 4.60 3.52 -11.90
CA ALA A 25 4.02 2.96 -10.69
C ALA A 25 2.50 2.86 -10.80
N LEU A 26 1.86 3.93 -11.26
CA LEU A 26 0.41 3.99 -11.46
C LEU A 26 -0.06 2.99 -12.52
N HIS A 27 0.72 2.79 -13.58
CA HIS A 27 0.43 1.78 -14.59
C HIS A 27 0.49 0.36 -14.02
N GLU A 28 1.52 0.03 -13.24
CA GLU A 28 1.66 -1.30 -12.63
C GLU A 28 0.54 -1.57 -11.61
N ILE A 29 0.21 -0.58 -10.77
CA ILE A 29 -0.92 -0.65 -9.84
C ILE A 29 -2.24 -0.88 -10.59
N GLY A 30 -2.51 -0.07 -11.62
CA GLY A 30 -3.72 -0.18 -12.41
C GLY A 30 -3.83 -1.53 -13.14
N LYS A 31 -2.73 -2.01 -13.72
CA LYS A 31 -2.65 -3.32 -14.37
C LYS A 31 -2.99 -4.45 -13.38
N ARG A 32 -2.39 -4.44 -12.19
CA ARG A 32 -2.62 -5.45 -11.15
C ARG A 32 -4.09 -5.48 -10.70
N ILE A 33 -4.67 -4.30 -10.42
CA ILE A 33 -6.08 -4.18 -10.03
C ILE A 33 -7.01 -4.66 -11.15
N LYS A 34 -6.70 -4.36 -12.41
CA LYS A 34 -7.46 -4.82 -13.57
C LYS A 34 -7.45 -6.36 -13.69
N ILE A 35 -6.31 -7.00 -13.47
CA ILE A 35 -6.18 -8.47 -13.48
C ILE A 35 -7.06 -9.09 -12.39
N SER A 36 -7.00 -8.56 -11.17
CA SER A 36 -7.83 -9.04 -10.06
C SER A 36 -9.33 -8.90 -10.35
N ARG A 37 -9.77 -7.74 -10.87
CA ARG A 37 -11.17 -7.48 -11.24
C ARG A 37 -11.67 -8.32 -12.41
N ALA A 38 -10.78 -8.76 -13.30
CA ALA A 38 -11.11 -9.72 -14.36
C ALA A 38 -11.36 -11.15 -13.85
N ARG A 39 -11.29 -11.38 -12.52
CA ARG A 39 -11.41 -12.69 -11.86
C ARG A 39 -10.42 -13.72 -12.41
N MET A 40 -9.26 -13.24 -12.85
CA MET A 40 -8.17 -14.09 -13.32
C MET A 40 -7.31 -14.61 -12.15
N GLU A 41 -7.65 -14.23 -10.92
CA GLU A 41 -6.96 -14.61 -9.69
C GLU A 41 -7.94 -15.10 -8.62
N ASP A 42 -7.39 -15.58 -7.51
CA ASP A 42 -8.17 -16.04 -6.36
C ASP A 42 -9.06 -14.90 -5.81
N PRO A 43 -10.40 -15.03 -5.90
CA PRO A 43 -11.33 -13.97 -5.50
C PRO A 43 -11.42 -13.78 -3.98
N ASN A 44 -10.75 -14.63 -3.19
CA ASN A 44 -10.73 -14.50 -1.73
C ASN A 44 -9.62 -13.58 -1.25
N LYS A 45 -8.60 -13.31 -2.08
CA LYS A 45 -7.44 -12.48 -1.72
C LYS A 45 -7.73 -10.99 -1.89
N PRO A 46 -6.95 -10.10 -1.25
CA PRO A 46 -7.05 -8.68 -1.52
C PRO A 46 -6.89 -8.36 -3.00
N ILE A 47 -7.55 -7.30 -3.47
CA ILE A 47 -7.58 -6.89 -4.89
C ILE A 47 -6.16 -6.65 -5.42
N GLY A 48 -5.27 -6.16 -4.55
CA GLY A 48 -3.85 -6.04 -4.82
C GLY A 48 -3.11 -5.72 -3.54
N VAL A 49 -1.87 -6.19 -3.46
CA VAL A 49 -0.96 -5.91 -2.35
C VAL A 49 0.33 -5.36 -2.95
N PHE A 50 0.68 -4.13 -2.57
CA PHE A 50 1.77 -3.38 -3.19
C PHE A 50 2.77 -2.92 -2.15
N LEU A 51 4.07 -3.05 -2.44
CA LEU A 51 5.14 -2.44 -1.67
C LEU A 51 5.72 -1.26 -2.45
N LEU A 52 5.40 -0.04 -2.01
CA LEU A 52 5.86 1.20 -2.61
C LEU A 52 7.19 1.59 -1.96
N LEU A 53 8.28 1.51 -2.73
CA LEU A 53 9.63 1.85 -2.28
C LEU A 53 10.00 3.26 -2.75
N GLY A 54 10.72 4.03 -1.95
CA GLY A 54 11.31 5.28 -2.41
C GLY A 54 11.38 6.37 -1.35
N PRO A 55 11.84 7.58 -1.70
CA PRO A 55 12.00 8.67 -0.75
C PRO A 55 10.68 9.17 -0.17
N SER A 56 10.74 9.92 0.92
CA SER A 56 9.58 10.65 1.44
C SER A 56 9.13 11.74 0.45
N GLY A 57 7.83 12.01 0.39
CA GLY A 57 7.28 13.10 -0.43
C GLY A 57 7.11 12.81 -1.93
N VAL A 58 7.44 11.60 -2.41
CA VAL A 58 7.30 11.22 -3.83
C VAL A 58 5.90 10.76 -4.25
N GLY A 59 4.93 10.72 -3.32
CA GLY A 59 3.53 10.38 -3.62
C GLY A 59 3.06 8.98 -3.21
N LYS A 60 3.82 8.24 -2.38
CA LYS A 60 3.42 6.91 -1.88
C LYS A 60 2.07 6.95 -1.14
N THR A 61 1.95 7.81 -0.13
CA THR A 61 0.71 8.02 0.64
C THR A 61 -0.42 8.62 -0.21
N GLU A 62 -0.09 9.57 -1.09
CA GLU A 62 -1.04 10.18 -2.02
C GLU A 62 -1.67 9.14 -2.96
N THR A 63 -0.90 8.12 -3.36
CA THR A 63 -1.41 7.01 -4.16
C THR A 63 -2.51 6.23 -3.43
N ALA A 64 -2.35 6.00 -2.12
CA ALA A 64 -3.37 5.31 -1.33
C ALA A 64 -4.66 6.15 -1.20
N LEU A 65 -4.53 7.45 -1.00
CA LEU A 65 -5.65 8.39 -0.93
C LEU A 65 -6.40 8.45 -2.28
N ALA A 66 -5.67 8.64 -3.38
CA ALA A 66 -6.23 8.69 -4.72
C ALA A 66 -6.91 7.36 -5.12
N LEU A 67 -6.34 6.22 -4.73
CA LEU A 67 -6.97 4.91 -4.90
C LEU A 67 -8.29 4.79 -4.13
N ALA A 68 -8.32 5.22 -2.88
CA ALA A 68 -9.54 5.15 -2.06
C ALA A 68 -10.64 6.07 -2.60
N ASP A 69 -10.26 7.27 -3.04
CA ASP A 69 -11.18 8.20 -3.68
C ASP A 69 -11.78 7.60 -4.96
N THR A 70 -10.91 7.12 -5.85
CA THR A 70 -11.29 6.60 -7.17
C THR A 70 -12.08 5.29 -7.10
N LEU A 71 -11.70 4.36 -6.21
CA LEU A 71 -12.28 3.01 -6.16
C LEU A 71 -13.40 2.85 -5.13
N TYR A 72 -13.38 3.64 -4.05
CA TYR A 72 -14.31 3.46 -2.93
C TYR A 72 -15.13 4.73 -2.64
N GLY A 73 -15.00 5.78 -3.46
CA GLY A 73 -15.83 6.99 -3.36
C GLY A 73 -15.45 7.88 -2.17
N GLY A 74 -14.18 7.91 -1.81
CA GLY A 74 -13.63 8.93 -0.91
C GLY A 74 -12.38 8.48 -0.16
N GLU A 75 -11.48 9.44 0.10
CA GLU A 75 -10.26 9.25 0.90
C GLU A 75 -10.53 8.72 2.31
N ARG A 76 -11.71 9.01 2.87
CA ARG A 76 -12.14 8.46 4.17
C ARG A 76 -12.19 6.92 4.21
N ASN A 77 -12.09 6.26 3.06
CA ASN A 77 -12.01 4.80 2.94
C ASN A 77 -10.56 4.29 2.99
N VAL A 78 -9.58 5.14 3.31
CA VAL A 78 -8.26 4.69 3.74
C VAL A 78 -8.32 4.29 5.21
N ILE A 79 -7.74 3.14 5.52
CA ILE A 79 -7.42 2.67 6.86
C ILE A 79 -5.90 2.72 6.99
N THR A 80 -5.39 3.68 7.75
CA THR A 80 -3.94 3.89 7.92
C THR A 80 -3.46 3.25 9.21
N ILE A 81 -2.39 2.46 9.11
CA ILE A 81 -1.66 1.87 10.23
C ILE A 81 -0.21 2.36 10.13
N ASN A 82 0.24 3.11 11.12
CA ASN A 82 1.63 3.53 11.23
C ASN A 82 2.46 2.38 11.82
N MET A 83 3.27 1.72 11.01
CA MET A 83 4.02 0.53 11.43
C MET A 83 5.16 0.84 12.41
N SER A 84 5.55 2.12 12.52
CA SER A 84 6.49 2.58 13.56
C SER A 84 5.94 2.46 14.98
N GLU A 85 4.61 2.34 15.17
CA GLU A 85 4.00 2.06 16.48
C GLU A 85 4.05 0.56 16.86
N TYR A 86 4.43 -0.31 15.92
CA TYR A 86 4.36 -1.77 16.07
C TYR A 86 5.75 -2.42 16.02
N GLN A 87 6.72 -1.82 16.70
CA GLN A 87 8.12 -2.28 16.75
C GLN A 87 8.34 -3.45 17.72
N GLU A 88 7.37 -3.73 18.60
CA GLU A 88 7.47 -4.77 19.62
C GLU A 88 6.46 -5.91 19.37
N ALA A 89 6.87 -7.16 19.64
CA ALA A 89 6.04 -8.34 19.40
C ALA A 89 4.65 -8.28 20.04
N HIS A 90 4.55 -7.69 21.24
CA HIS A 90 3.29 -7.64 21.98
C HIS A 90 2.26 -6.68 21.37
N THR A 91 2.66 -5.78 20.46
CA THR A 91 1.75 -4.85 19.76
C THR A 91 0.86 -5.55 18.73
N VAL A 92 1.13 -6.82 18.40
CA VAL A 92 0.27 -7.63 17.51
C VAL A 92 -1.17 -7.72 18.04
N SER A 93 -1.35 -7.79 19.37
CA SER A 93 -2.67 -7.89 19.97
C SER A 93 -3.51 -6.62 19.77
N SER A 94 -2.91 -5.43 19.66
CA SER A 94 -3.70 -4.22 19.40
C SER A 94 -4.22 -4.17 17.95
N LEU A 95 -3.56 -4.84 16.99
CA LEU A 95 -4.04 -4.92 15.60
C LEU A 95 -5.21 -5.89 15.43
N LYS A 96 -5.14 -7.07 16.03
CA LYS A 96 -6.16 -8.13 15.86
C LYS A 96 -7.18 -8.23 17.00
N GLY A 97 -6.85 -7.68 18.16
CA GLY A 97 -7.58 -7.84 19.41
C GLY A 97 -6.85 -8.77 20.38
N SER A 98 -7.03 -8.51 21.68
CA SER A 98 -6.51 -9.36 22.74
C SER A 98 -7.22 -10.72 22.76
N PRO A 99 -6.54 -11.82 23.10
CA PRO A 99 -7.17 -13.14 23.26
C PRO A 99 -7.95 -13.25 24.58
N PRO A 100 -8.80 -14.28 24.75
CA PRO A 100 -9.55 -14.49 25.99
C PRO A 100 -8.64 -14.55 27.22
N GLY A 101 -8.99 -13.78 28.25
CA GLY A 101 -8.24 -13.71 29.51
C GLY A 101 -7.19 -12.61 29.61
N TYR A 102 -7.05 -11.76 28.59
CA TYR A 102 -6.15 -10.59 28.59
C TYR A 102 -6.95 -9.26 28.63
N VAL A 103 -6.30 -8.19 29.08
CA VAL A 103 -6.88 -6.84 29.07
C VAL A 103 -7.17 -6.42 27.61
N GLY A 104 -8.33 -5.80 27.37
CA GLY A 104 -8.81 -5.42 26.03
C GLY A 104 -9.49 -6.55 25.25
N TYR A 105 -9.71 -7.73 25.87
CA TYR A 105 -10.55 -8.77 25.26
C TYR A 105 -11.98 -8.25 25.06
N GLY A 106 -12.55 -8.45 23.87
CA GLY A 106 -13.88 -7.96 23.52
C GLY A 106 -13.92 -6.58 22.86
N GLU A 107 -12.81 -5.85 22.83
CA GLU A 107 -12.75 -4.50 22.25
C GLU A 107 -12.47 -4.51 20.74
N GLY A 108 -12.06 -5.67 20.21
CA GLY A 108 -11.59 -5.82 18.82
C GLY A 108 -10.21 -5.22 18.60
N GLY A 109 -9.58 -5.56 17.48
CA GLY A 109 -8.31 -4.96 17.08
C GLY A 109 -8.51 -3.72 16.22
N VAL A 110 -7.54 -2.81 16.24
CA VAL A 110 -7.56 -1.59 15.43
C VAL A 110 -7.74 -1.89 13.95
N LEU A 111 -7.03 -2.89 13.43
CA LEU A 111 -7.14 -3.30 12.03
C LEU A 111 -8.41 -4.11 11.77
N THR A 112 -8.68 -5.11 12.61
CA THR A 112 -9.81 -6.03 12.42
C THR A 112 -11.14 -5.29 12.48
N GLU A 113 -11.32 -4.36 13.42
CA GLU A 113 -12.54 -3.54 13.51
C GLU A 113 -12.66 -2.53 12.38
N ALA A 114 -11.55 -1.89 11.97
CA ALA A 114 -11.58 -0.92 10.88
C ALA A 114 -12.03 -1.57 9.56
N VAL A 115 -11.46 -2.73 9.23
CA VAL A 115 -11.80 -3.48 8.01
C VAL A 115 -13.19 -4.09 8.11
N ARG A 116 -13.61 -4.60 9.29
CA ARG A 116 -14.98 -5.07 9.52
C ARG A 116 -16.02 -3.99 9.23
N ARG A 117 -15.75 -2.74 9.64
CA ARG A 117 -16.63 -1.58 9.40
C ARG A 117 -16.55 -1.06 7.97
N LYS A 118 -15.38 -1.15 7.33
CA LYS A 118 -15.12 -0.69 5.97
C LYS A 118 -14.47 -1.80 5.14
N PRO A 119 -15.23 -2.81 4.69
CA PRO A 119 -14.66 -3.92 3.93
C PRO A 119 -14.21 -3.55 2.51
N TYR A 120 -14.63 -2.38 2.03
CA TYR A 120 -14.19 -1.77 0.77
C TYR A 120 -13.30 -0.57 1.11
N SER A 121 -11.98 -0.81 1.16
CA SER A 121 -11.03 0.17 1.67
C SER A 121 -9.66 0.01 1.04
N VAL A 122 -8.86 1.08 1.12
CA VAL A 122 -7.41 0.96 0.97
C VAL A 122 -6.82 0.80 2.37
N VAL A 123 -6.07 -0.26 2.62
CA VAL A 123 -5.31 -0.44 3.87
C VAL A 123 -3.89 0.06 3.60
N LEU A 124 -3.50 1.15 4.27
CA LEU A 124 -2.17 1.75 4.16
C LEU A 124 -1.34 1.35 5.37
N LEU A 125 -0.28 0.57 5.14
CA LEU A 125 0.73 0.20 6.13
C LEU A 125 1.95 1.09 5.90
N ASP A 126 2.07 2.15 6.68
CA ASP A 126 3.11 3.17 6.50
C ASP A 126 4.39 2.78 7.25
N GLU A 127 5.56 2.98 6.62
CA GLU A 127 6.88 2.66 7.18
C GLU A 127 7.05 1.18 7.58
N VAL A 128 6.63 0.26 6.71
CA VAL A 128 6.52 -1.17 7.07
C VAL A 128 7.84 -1.84 7.45
N GLU A 129 8.98 -1.28 7.06
CA GLU A 129 10.31 -1.72 7.47
C GLU A 129 10.59 -1.55 8.97
N LYS A 130 9.79 -0.74 9.67
CA LYS A 130 9.91 -0.51 11.11
C LYS A 130 9.16 -1.56 11.92
N ALA A 131 8.24 -2.30 11.32
CA ALA A 131 7.41 -3.27 12.03
C ALA A 131 8.23 -4.43 12.61
N HIS A 132 7.77 -4.94 13.75
CA HIS A 132 8.26 -6.20 14.29
C HIS A 132 7.97 -7.37 13.32
N PRO A 133 8.86 -8.37 13.18
CA PRO A 133 8.62 -9.53 12.30
C PRO A 133 7.30 -10.27 12.56
N ASP A 134 6.86 -10.40 13.82
CA ASP A 134 5.58 -11.04 14.15
C ASP A 134 4.35 -10.25 13.66
N VAL A 135 4.49 -8.93 13.53
CA VAL A 135 3.46 -8.08 12.93
C VAL A 135 3.41 -8.30 11.42
N LEU A 136 4.57 -8.42 10.76
CA LEU A 136 4.64 -8.76 9.33
C LEU A 136 4.06 -10.15 9.05
N GLU A 137 4.27 -11.12 9.94
CA GLU A 137 3.71 -12.47 9.83
C GLU A 137 2.17 -12.46 9.88
N LEU A 138 1.58 -11.59 10.71
CA LEU A 138 0.13 -11.37 10.71
C LEU A 138 -0.37 -10.89 9.34
N PHE A 139 0.31 -9.93 8.71
CA PHE A 139 -0.07 -9.45 7.39
C PHE A 139 0.20 -10.47 6.28
N PHE A 140 1.22 -11.30 6.41
CA PHE A 140 1.47 -12.41 5.49
C PHE A 140 0.24 -13.34 5.39
N GLN A 141 -0.40 -13.67 6.53
CA GLN A 141 -1.64 -14.44 6.54
C GLN A 141 -2.75 -13.74 5.74
N VAL A 142 -2.88 -12.41 5.88
CA VAL A 142 -3.86 -11.62 5.11
C VAL A 142 -3.58 -11.70 3.62
N PHE A 143 -2.32 -11.62 3.21
CA PHE A 143 -1.96 -11.64 1.78
C PHE A 143 -2.14 -13.03 1.17
N ASP A 144 -1.92 -14.07 1.97
CA ASP A 144 -2.03 -15.45 1.51
C ASP A 144 -3.46 -15.95 1.46
N LYS A 145 -4.26 -15.66 2.50
CA LYS A 145 -5.62 -16.22 2.68
C LYS A 145 -6.73 -15.21 2.43
N GLY A 146 -6.44 -13.91 2.46
CA GLY A 146 -7.44 -12.84 2.35
C GLY A 146 -8.34 -12.68 3.57
N VAL A 147 -8.01 -13.35 4.68
CA VAL A 147 -8.76 -13.28 5.93
C VAL A 147 -7.82 -13.19 7.13
N LEU A 148 -8.31 -12.58 8.20
CA LEU A 148 -7.63 -12.50 9.50
C LEU A 148 -8.64 -12.79 10.61
N ASP A 149 -8.30 -13.72 11.50
CA ASP A 149 -9.10 -13.94 12.70
C ASP A 149 -8.76 -12.89 13.76
N ASP A 150 -9.79 -12.28 14.33
CA ASP A 150 -9.64 -11.37 15.46
C ASP A 150 -9.35 -12.13 16.78
N GLY A 151 -9.11 -11.38 17.85
CA GLY A 151 -8.85 -11.96 19.18
C GLY A 151 -9.98 -12.83 19.75
N GLU A 152 -11.19 -12.72 19.21
CA GLU A 152 -12.36 -13.54 19.57
C GLU A 152 -12.56 -14.75 18.64
N GLY A 153 -11.74 -14.88 17.59
CA GLY A 153 -11.86 -15.92 16.56
C GLY A 153 -12.89 -15.61 15.47
N ARG A 154 -13.30 -14.34 15.32
CA ARG A 154 -14.14 -13.93 14.20
C ARG A 154 -13.28 -13.67 12.97
N GLU A 155 -13.69 -14.26 11.85
CA GLU A 155 -13.00 -14.09 10.57
C GLU A 155 -13.32 -12.71 9.95
N ILE A 156 -12.29 -11.91 9.72
CA ILE A 156 -12.38 -10.61 9.04
C ILE A 156 -11.87 -10.75 7.61
N ASN A 157 -12.68 -10.32 6.64
CA ASN A 157 -12.41 -10.52 5.22
C ASN A 157 -11.78 -9.29 4.55
N PHE A 158 -10.70 -9.50 3.80
CA PHE A 158 -9.91 -8.47 3.10
C PHE A 158 -10.05 -8.53 1.58
N ARG A 159 -10.91 -9.39 1.02
CA ARG A 159 -11.02 -9.63 -0.44
C ARG A 159 -11.34 -8.39 -1.28
N ASN A 160 -11.97 -7.40 -0.66
CA ASN A 160 -12.40 -6.16 -1.30
C ASN A 160 -11.47 -4.98 -0.97
N THR A 161 -10.31 -5.25 -0.37
CA THR A 161 -9.33 -4.24 0.00
C THR A 161 -8.21 -4.16 -1.02
N VAL A 162 -7.63 -2.97 -1.17
CA VAL A 162 -6.29 -2.80 -1.77
C VAL A 162 -5.34 -2.51 -0.62
N ILE A 163 -4.22 -3.22 -0.54
CA ILE A 163 -3.25 -3.04 0.53
C ILE A 163 -2.00 -2.37 -0.04
N ILE A 164 -1.65 -1.22 0.53
CA ILE A 164 -0.48 -0.42 0.18
C ILE A 164 0.47 -0.46 1.37
N LEU A 165 1.68 -0.94 1.14
CA LEU A 165 2.79 -0.87 2.08
C LEU A 165 3.72 0.23 1.59
N THR A 166 4.09 1.18 2.44
CA THR A 166 5.15 2.14 2.10
C THR A 166 6.44 1.71 2.79
N SER A 167 7.57 1.93 2.12
CA SER A 167 8.86 1.75 2.75
C SER A 167 9.89 2.72 2.20
N ASN A 168 10.80 3.13 3.08
CA ASN A 168 11.96 3.93 2.71
C ASN A 168 13.21 3.07 2.45
N VAL A 169 13.09 1.74 2.47
CA VAL A 169 14.18 0.82 2.08
C VAL A 169 14.64 1.13 0.66
N GLY A 170 15.96 1.20 0.47
CA GLY A 170 16.56 1.47 -0.84
C GLY A 170 16.48 2.93 -1.30
N THR A 171 16.00 3.86 -0.47
CA THR A 171 15.88 5.28 -0.84
C THR A 171 17.18 5.87 -1.36
N GLU A 172 18.31 5.59 -0.70
CA GLU A 172 19.62 6.13 -1.12
C GLU A 172 20.01 5.66 -2.51
N HIS A 173 19.86 4.36 -2.81
CA HIS A 173 20.12 3.79 -4.13
C HIS A 173 19.20 4.40 -5.19
N ILE A 174 17.89 4.44 -4.92
CA ILE A 174 16.89 5.04 -5.83
C ILE A 174 17.25 6.50 -6.13
N MET A 175 17.63 7.28 -5.12
CA MET A 175 18.05 8.67 -5.30
C MET A 175 19.30 8.76 -6.17
N GLN A 176 20.33 7.95 -5.91
CA GLN A 176 21.57 7.97 -6.67
C GLN A 176 21.39 7.56 -8.14
N THR A 177 20.54 6.58 -8.42
CA THR A 177 20.33 6.08 -9.79
C THR A 177 19.36 6.94 -10.61
N CYS A 178 18.40 7.60 -9.95
CA CYS A 178 17.29 8.25 -10.65
C CYS A 178 17.31 9.78 -10.61
N LEU A 179 18.10 10.41 -9.74
CA LEU A 179 18.14 11.87 -9.63
C LEU A 179 19.06 12.47 -10.70
N GLY A 180 18.54 13.43 -11.47
CA GLY A 180 19.32 14.20 -12.45
C GLY A 180 19.77 13.42 -13.70
N VAL A 181 19.24 12.21 -13.90
CA VAL A 181 19.53 11.39 -15.09
C VAL A 181 18.57 11.73 -16.24
N SER A 182 19.05 11.62 -17.47
CA SER A 182 18.25 11.89 -18.68
C SER A 182 17.24 10.78 -19.00
N GLU A 183 17.58 9.55 -18.62
CA GLU A 183 16.75 8.37 -18.83
C GLU A 183 16.66 7.59 -17.53
N LEU A 184 15.43 7.35 -17.06
CA LEU A 184 15.19 6.64 -15.82
C LEU A 184 15.39 5.14 -16.04
N PRO A 185 16.02 4.43 -15.10
CA PRO A 185 16.15 2.98 -15.17
C PRO A 185 14.77 2.32 -15.19
N ALA A 186 14.71 1.12 -15.77
CA ALA A 186 13.50 0.31 -15.71
C ALA A 186 13.17 -0.06 -14.26
N PRO A 187 11.89 -0.03 -13.83
CA PRO A 187 11.52 -0.38 -12.46
C PRO A 187 12.01 -1.76 -12.01
N ALA A 188 12.01 -2.73 -12.92
CA ALA A 188 12.51 -4.08 -12.66
C ALA A 188 14.02 -4.10 -12.35
N GLN A 189 14.82 -3.22 -12.97
CA GLN A 189 16.25 -3.10 -12.67
C GLN A 189 16.43 -2.57 -11.25
N ILE A 190 15.69 -1.53 -10.87
CA ILE A 190 15.74 -0.99 -9.50
C ILE A 190 15.38 -2.06 -8.47
N VAL A 191 14.34 -2.86 -8.72
CA VAL A 191 13.94 -3.93 -7.80
C VAL A 191 15.02 -5.00 -7.67
N GLU A 192 15.69 -5.38 -8.77
CA GLU A 192 16.80 -6.34 -8.71
C GLU A 192 18.01 -5.78 -7.96
N ASP A 193 18.37 -4.51 -8.19
CA ASP A 193 19.47 -3.86 -7.47
C ASP A 193 19.21 -3.79 -5.96
N LEU A 194 17.95 -3.64 -5.56
CA LEU A 194 17.53 -3.56 -4.16
C LEU A 194 17.32 -4.92 -3.48
N ARG A 195 17.51 -6.02 -4.20
CA ARG A 195 17.16 -7.38 -3.74
C ARG A 195 17.79 -7.73 -2.39
N ASP A 196 19.08 -7.47 -2.22
CA ASP A 196 19.78 -7.79 -0.97
C ASP A 196 19.30 -6.92 0.20
N GLN A 197 19.09 -5.61 -0.04
CA GLN A 197 18.55 -4.70 0.98
C GLN A 197 17.13 -5.11 1.40
N LEU A 198 16.29 -5.51 0.45
CA LEU A 198 14.94 -5.99 0.72
C LEU A 198 14.94 -7.29 1.51
N ASN A 199 15.82 -8.24 1.16
CA ASN A 199 15.92 -9.53 1.87
C ASN A 199 16.48 -9.40 3.29
N ASN A 200 17.22 -8.33 3.60
CA ASN A 200 17.68 -8.03 4.95
C ASN A 200 16.54 -7.56 5.87
N VAL A 201 15.46 -7.03 5.31
CA VAL A 201 14.32 -6.48 6.06
C VAL A 201 13.11 -7.41 6.01
N PHE A 202 12.80 -7.96 4.83
CA PHE A 202 11.62 -8.76 4.57
C PHE A 202 12.02 -10.19 4.18
N LYS A 203 11.29 -11.16 4.71
CA LYS A 203 11.44 -12.55 4.29
C LYS A 203 11.08 -12.68 2.79
N PRO A 204 11.81 -13.48 1.99
CA PRO A 204 11.48 -13.69 0.57
C PRO A 204 10.05 -14.16 0.32
N ALA A 205 9.51 -14.99 1.23
CA ALA A 205 8.12 -15.45 1.17
C ALA A 205 7.11 -14.29 1.26
N PHE A 206 7.40 -13.28 2.09
CA PHE A 206 6.58 -12.07 2.22
C PHE A 206 6.63 -11.25 0.93
N LEU A 207 7.84 -10.95 0.41
CA LEU A 207 8.04 -10.22 -0.84
C LEU A 207 7.35 -10.90 -2.03
N GLY A 208 7.37 -12.24 -2.09
CA GLY A 208 6.72 -13.01 -3.15
C GLY A 208 5.18 -12.91 -3.20
N ARG A 209 4.54 -12.26 -2.22
CA ARG A 209 3.09 -12.00 -2.21
C ARG A 209 2.72 -10.58 -2.62
N LEU A 210 3.70 -9.73 -2.92
CA LEU A 210 3.51 -8.30 -3.17
C LEU A 210 3.93 -7.97 -4.61
N SER A 211 3.32 -6.93 -5.17
CA SER A 211 3.90 -6.20 -6.29
C SER A 211 4.82 -5.11 -5.74
N ILE A 212 6.13 -5.23 -5.96
CA ILE A 212 7.11 -4.22 -5.54
C ILE A 212 7.16 -3.12 -6.60
N VAL A 213 6.92 -1.87 -6.18
CA VAL A 213 6.77 -0.72 -7.07
C VAL A 213 7.70 0.41 -6.59
N PRO A 214 8.85 0.62 -7.25
CA PRO A 214 9.73 1.72 -6.90
C PRO A 214 9.15 3.07 -7.34
N TYR A 215 9.27 4.09 -6.50
CA TYR A 215 8.91 5.48 -6.76
C TYR A 215 10.19 6.28 -6.93
N TYR A 216 10.19 7.13 -7.94
CA TYR A 216 11.36 7.92 -8.31
C TYR A 216 11.35 9.29 -7.64
N PRO A 217 12.53 9.91 -7.43
CA PRO A 217 12.60 11.29 -7.01
C PRO A 217 11.82 12.19 -7.97
N VAL A 218 11.10 13.15 -7.41
CA VAL A 218 10.34 14.12 -8.19
C VAL A 218 11.33 15.05 -8.90
N GLN A 219 11.26 15.10 -10.22
CA GLN A 219 12.08 16.02 -11.03
C GLN A 219 11.55 17.46 -10.96
N ASP A 220 12.41 18.45 -11.22
CA ASP A 220 12.08 19.87 -11.10
C ASP A 220 10.80 20.28 -11.86
N ALA A 221 10.66 19.80 -13.11
CA ALA A 221 9.46 20.07 -13.92
C ALA A 221 8.17 19.52 -13.29
N VAL A 222 8.26 18.42 -12.54
CA VAL A 222 7.12 17.83 -11.83
C VAL A 222 6.85 18.58 -10.53
N LEU A 223 7.90 19.00 -9.82
CA LEU A 223 7.80 19.85 -8.63
C LEU A 223 7.03 21.14 -8.91
N GLU A 224 7.32 21.83 -10.02
CA GLU A 224 6.57 23.02 -10.44
C GLU A 224 5.07 22.74 -10.60
N ARG A 225 4.71 21.61 -11.20
CA ARG A 225 3.31 21.19 -11.34
C ARG A 225 2.66 20.88 -10.00
N ILE A 226 3.37 20.23 -9.08
CA ILE A 226 2.87 19.94 -7.73
C ILE A 226 2.59 21.24 -6.96
N VAL A 227 3.50 22.22 -7.06
CA VAL A 227 3.31 23.54 -6.45
C VAL A 227 2.09 24.23 -7.04
N GLY A 228 1.94 24.21 -8.36
CA GLY A 228 0.75 24.75 -9.04
C GLY A 228 -0.56 24.13 -8.55
N LEU A 229 -0.61 22.80 -8.45
CA LEU A 229 -1.76 22.08 -7.89
C LEU A 229 -2.06 22.55 -6.46
N LYS A 230 -1.08 22.48 -5.54
CA LYS A 230 -1.29 22.85 -4.12
C LYS A 230 -1.77 24.30 -3.93
N LEU A 231 -1.36 25.22 -4.79
CA LEU A 231 -1.84 26.59 -4.76
C LEU A 231 -3.32 26.70 -5.14
N VAL A 232 -3.79 25.94 -6.14
CA VAL A 232 -5.20 25.90 -6.52
C VAL A 232 -6.07 25.37 -5.36
N TRP A 233 -5.64 24.30 -4.68
CA TRP A 233 -6.33 23.74 -3.51
C TRP A 233 -6.40 24.69 -2.31
N CYS A 234 -5.53 25.70 -2.24
CA CYS A 234 -5.51 26.67 -1.14
C CYS A 234 -6.56 27.79 -1.32
N PHE A 235 -7.16 27.93 -2.52
CA PHE A 235 -8.11 28.99 -2.87
C PHE A 235 -9.54 28.48 -3.13
N THR A 236 -9.82 27.20 -2.91
CA THR A 236 -11.15 26.57 -3.01
C THR A 236 -11.55 26.00 -1.67
#